data_AF-K1Q7B7-F1
#
_entry.id   AF-K1Q7B7-F1
#
_cell.length_a   1.000
_cell.length_b   1.000
_cell.length_c   1.000
_cell.angle_alpha   90.00
_cell.angle_beta   90.00
_cell.angle_gamma   90.00
#
_symmetry.space_group_name_H-M   'P 1'
#
loop_
_entity.id
_entity.type
_entity.pdbx_description
1 polymer ?
#
loop_
_entity_poly.entity_id
_entity_poly.type
_entity_poly.pdbx_seq_one_letter_code
_entity_poly.pdbx_strand_id
1 'polypeptide(L)'
;MVLHRLRQEGNDGLVAGMAFVDAMWRDIEPRLKIAGAQMSQKTDGLYYLNNHFNSAVVAYDEALLVNDDKAMAHALWLNVFDGRDCDPRNLELLLAYTRKQTSKERVPYTKAQKEHVHHRLKTLTLPS
;
A
#
# COMPACT_ATOMS: atom_id res chain seq x y z
N MET A 1 1.94 2.39 4.05
CA MET A 1 2.54 3.75 3.91
C MET A 1 1.53 4.69 3.28
N VAL A 2 1.35 4.67 1.95
CA VAL A 2 0.42 5.57 1.24
C VAL A 2 -1.03 5.45 1.73
N LEU A 3 -1.59 4.23 1.82
CA LEU A 3 -2.98 4.04 2.27
C LEU A 3 -3.20 4.50 3.71
N HIS A 4 -2.25 4.23 4.60
CA HIS A 4 -2.27 4.70 5.98
C HIS A 4 -2.29 6.24 6.04
N ARG A 5 -1.40 6.90 5.29
CA ARG A 5 -1.35 8.37 5.22
C ARG A 5 -2.62 8.96 4.60
N LEU A 6 -3.15 8.35 3.55
CA LEU A 6 -4.41 8.79 2.94
C LEU A 6 -5.55 8.71 3.96
N ARG A 7 -5.63 7.65 4.76
CA ARG A 7 -6.67 7.51 5.78
C ARG A 7 -6.65 8.63 6.84
N GLN A 8 -5.51 9.28 7.06
CA GLN A 8 -5.41 10.45 7.97
C GLN A 8 -6.08 11.72 7.40
N GLU A 9 -6.38 11.77 6.10
CA GLU A 9 -7.04 12.91 5.44
C GLU A 9 -8.58 12.84 5.51
N GLY A 10 -9.15 11.89 6.27
CA GLY A 10 -10.59 11.73 6.42
C GLY A 10 -11.28 11.30 5.11
N ASN A 11 -12.40 11.94 4.77
CA ASN A 11 -13.24 11.50 3.65
C ASN A 11 -12.55 11.61 2.28
N ASP A 12 -11.79 12.69 2.04
CA ASP A 12 -10.99 12.86 0.82
C ASP A 12 -9.92 11.76 0.70
N GLY A 13 -9.36 11.39 1.85
CA GLY A 13 -8.42 10.29 2.00
C GLY A 13 -8.99 8.93 1.63
N LEU A 14 -10.23 8.66 2.06
CA LEU A 14 -10.95 7.43 1.71
C LEU A 14 -11.18 7.33 0.21
N VAL A 15 -11.69 8.40 -0.42
CA VAL A 15 -11.93 8.45 -1.86
C VAL A 15 -10.64 8.26 -2.66
N ALA A 16 -9.57 8.97 -2.27
CA ALA A 16 -8.26 8.84 -2.91
C ALA A 16 -7.66 7.44 -2.69
N GLY A 17 -7.87 6.84 -1.52
CA GLY A 17 -7.43 5.47 -1.20
C GLY A 17 -8.13 4.42 -2.06
N MET A 18 -9.45 4.54 -2.23
CA MET A 18 -10.23 3.65 -3.10
C MET A 18 -9.75 3.77 -4.56
N ALA A 19 -9.61 5.00 -5.06
CA ALA A 19 -9.11 5.23 -6.42
C ALA A 19 -7.69 4.68 -6.63
N PHE A 20 -6.82 4.75 -5.62
CA PHE A 20 -5.48 4.18 -5.67
C PHE A 20 -5.51 2.66 -5.76
N VAL A 21 -6.32 1.99 -4.93
CA VAL A 21 -6.45 0.52 -4.95
C VAL A 21 -7.06 0.05 -6.27
N ASP A 22 -8.06 0.75 -6.79
CA ASP A 22 -8.65 0.45 -8.10
C ASP A 22 -7.64 0.57 -9.24
N ALA A 23 -6.85 1.64 -9.24
CA ALA A 23 -5.78 1.84 -10.23
C ALA A 23 -4.71 0.75 -10.13
N MET A 24 -4.35 0.35 -8.91
CA MET A 24 -3.40 -0.74 -8.66
C MET A 24 -3.91 -2.07 -9.26
N TRP A 25 -5.16 -2.45 -9.02
CA TRP A 25 -5.72 -3.68 -9.57
C TRP A 25 -5.81 -3.67 -11.09
N ARG A 26 -6.16 -2.53 -11.68
CA ARG A 26 -6.17 -2.35 -13.15
C ARG A 26 -4.78 -2.51 -13.79
N ASP A 27 -3.70 -2.22 -13.07
CA ASP A 27 -2.32 -2.41 -13.57
C ASP A 27 -1.83 -3.85 -13.41
N ILE A 28 -2.30 -4.57 -12.39
CA ILE A 28 -1.90 -5.96 -12.12
C ILE A 28 -2.47 -6.93 -13.16
N GLU A 29 -3.73 -6.75 -13.57
CA GLU A 29 -4.41 -7.68 -14.47
C GLU A 29 -3.72 -7.82 -15.85
N PRO A 30 -3.26 -6.75 -16.53
CA PRO A 30 -2.47 -6.86 -17.76
C PRO A 30 -1.11 -7.54 -17.55
N ARG A 31 -0.43 -7.29 -16.42
CA ARG A 31 0.90 -7.87 -16.14
C ARG A 31 0.84 -9.39 -15.99
N LEU A 32 -0.23 -9.92 -15.39
CA LEU A 32 -0.52 -11.35 -15.34
C LEU A 32 -0.74 -11.96 -16.74
N LYS A 33 -1.27 -11.19 -17.70
CA LYS A 33 -1.40 -11.64 -19.10
C LYS A 33 -0.05 -11.72 -19.79
N ILE A 34 0.84 -10.75 -19.55
CA ILE A 34 2.19 -10.72 -20.13
C ILE A 34 3.09 -11.83 -19.57
N ALA A 35 2.90 -12.20 -18.30
CA ALA A 35 3.65 -13.28 -17.65
C ALA A 35 3.35 -14.70 -18.19
N GLY A 36 2.54 -14.84 -19.25
CA GLY A 36 2.26 -16.12 -19.89
C GLY A 36 1.29 -17.03 -19.12
N ALA A 37 0.65 -16.52 -18.06
CA ALA A 37 -0.24 -17.31 -17.21
C ALA A 37 -1.51 -17.78 -17.96
N GLN A 38 -1.85 -19.06 -17.82
CA GLN A 38 -3.14 -19.60 -18.28
C GLN A 38 -4.31 -19.02 -17.47
N MET A 39 -5.54 -19.13 -17.98
CA MET A 39 -6.71 -18.47 -17.38
C MET A 39 -7.00 -18.95 -15.94
N SER A 40 -6.80 -20.23 -15.64
CA SER A 40 -6.89 -20.78 -14.28
C SER A 40 -5.78 -20.26 -13.35
N GLN A 41 -4.55 -20.14 -13.86
CA GLN A 41 -3.43 -19.57 -13.10
C GLN A 41 -3.62 -18.07 -12.81
N LYS A 42 -4.35 -17.36 -13.68
CA LYS A 42 -4.72 -15.96 -13.46
C LYS A 42 -5.72 -15.81 -12.33
N THR A 43 -6.75 -16.67 -12.26
CA THR A 43 -7.73 -16.61 -11.17
C THR A 43 -7.09 -16.94 -9.83
N ASP A 44 -6.24 -17.95 -9.78
CA ASP A 44 -5.53 -18.35 -8.56
C ASP A 44 -4.50 -17.30 -8.13
N GLY A 45 -3.76 -16.75 -9.09
CA GLY A 45 -2.79 -15.68 -8.85
C GLY A 45 -3.44 -14.39 -8.34
N LEU A 46 -4.58 -14.00 -8.92
CA LEU A 46 -5.34 -12.83 -8.44
C LEU A 46 -5.91 -13.06 -7.05
N TYR A 47 -6.43 -14.26 -6.77
CA TYR A 47 -6.90 -14.61 -5.43
C TYR A 47 -5.76 -14.53 -4.39
N TYR A 48 -4.60 -15.09 -4.71
CA TYR A 48 -3.42 -15.03 -3.86
C TYR A 48 -2.96 -13.59 -3.61
N LEU A 49 -2.83 -12.78 -4.67
CA LEU A 49 -2.45 -11.37 -4.57
C LEU A 49 -3.44 -10.56 -3.74
N ASN A 50 -4.73 -10.82 -3.88
CA ASN A 50 -5.77 -10.15 -3.11
C ASN A 50 -5.68 -10.49 -1.61
N ASN A 51 -5.53 -11.78 -1.28
CA ASN A 51 -5.35 -12.20 0.11
C ASN A 51 -4.07 -11.62 0.71
N HIS A 52 -2.96 -11.68 -0.02
CA HIS A 52 -1.68 -11.13 0.42
C HIS A 52 -1.80 -9.60 0.63
N PHE A 53 -2.42 -8.87 -0.29
CA PHE A 53 -2.66 -7.44 -0.17
C PHE A 53 -3.47 -7.08 1.08
N ASN A 54 -4.61 -7.76 1.32
CA ASN A 54 -5.44 -7.49 2.49
C ASN A 54 -4.73 -7.82 3.80
N SER A 55 -4.02 -8.97 3.85
CA SER A 55 -3.23 -9.36 5.01
C SER A 55 -2.13 -8.34 5.31
N ALA A 56 -1.44 -7.86 4.28
CA ALA A 56 -0.41 -6.84 4.41
C ALA A 56 -0.97 -5.52 4.95
N VAL A 57 -2.11 -5.05 4.44
CA VAL A 57 -2.75 -3.81 4.91
C VAL A 57 -3.07 -3.90 6.41
N VAL A 58 -3.68 -5.00 6.84
CA VAL A 58 -4.04 -5.21 8.26
C VAL A 58 -2.78 -5.24 9.13
N ALA A 59 -1.78 -6.05 8.77
CA ALA A 59 -0.55 -6.18 9.55
C ALA A 59 0.21 -4.85 9.68
N TYR A 60 0.27 -4.06 8.60
CA TYR A 60 0.90 -2.74 8.66
C TYR A 60 0.10 -1.74 9.47
N ASP A 61 -1.23 -1.74 9.38
CA ASP A 61 -2.07 -0.83 10.18
C ASP A 61 -1.93 -1.12 11.68
N GLU A 62 -1.91 -2.39 12.08
CA GLU A 62 -1.67 -2.80 13.47
C GLU A 62 -0.27 -2.38 13.94
N ALA A 63 0.76 -2.66 13.14
CA ALA A 63 2.14 -2.31 13.49
C ALA A 63 2.36 -0.78 13.61
N LEU A 64 1.63 0.01 12.82
CA LEU A 64 1.66 1.47 12.91
C LEU A 64 0.88 2.00 14.11
N LEU A 65 -0.27 1.41 14.43
CA LEU A 65 -1.12 1.82 15.54
C LEU A 65 -0.47 1.53 16.89
N VAL A 66 0.10 0.34 17.05
CA VAL A 66 0.79 -0.07 18.30
C VAL A 66 2.15 0.64 18.43
N ASN A 67 2.71 1.12 17.32
CA ASN A 67 4.04 1.72 17.26
C ASN A 67 5.15 0.79 17.81
N ASP A 68 4.99 -0.52 17.60
CA ASP A 68 5.96 -1.55 18.00
C ASP A 68 6.80 -2.00 16.79
N ASP A 69 8.11 -1.99 16.97
CA ASP A 69 9.08 -2.41 15.97
C ASP A 69 9.07 -3.92 15.74
N LYS A 70 8.71 -4.72 16.74
CA LYS A 70 8.57 -6.18 16.57
C LYS A 70 7.39 -6.52 15.68
N ALA A 71 6.24 -5.87 15.91
CA ALA A 71 5.06 -6.02 15.07
C ALA A 71 5.35 -5.59 13.63
N MET A 72 6.07 -4.47 13.44
CA MET A 72 6.46 -4.00 12.11
C MET A 72 7.46 -4.94 11.42
N ALA A 73 8.47 -5.43 12.14
CA ALA A 73 9.42 -6.40 11.61
C ALA A 73 8.71 -7.70 11.20
N HIS A 74 7.77 -8.19 12.01
CA HIS A 74 6.96 -9.37 11.68
C HIS A 74 6.12 -9.15 10.41
N ALA A 75 5.45 -7.99 10.30
CA ALA A 75 4.68 -7.64 9.10
C ALA A 75 5.57 -7.55 7.85
N LEU A 76 6.76 -6.96 7.95
CA LEU A 76 7.72 -6.89 6.84
C LEU A 76 8.23 -8.28 6.45
N TRP A 77 8.48 -9.14 7.43
CA TRP A 77 8.93 -10.51 7.20
C TRP A 77 7.89 -11.34 6.43
N LEU A 78 6.62 -11.30 6.85
CA LEU A 78 5.54 -12.00 6.14
C LEU A 78 5.34 -11.48 4.72
N ASN A 79 5.39 -10.16 4.53
CA ASN A 79 4.97 -9.56 3.26
C ASN A 79 6.10 -9.42 2.22
N VAL A 80 7.35 -9.22 2.66
CA VAL A 80 8.49 -9.02 1.75
C VAL A 80 9.31 -10.28 1.58
N PHE A 81 9.45 -11.07 2.64
CA PHE A 81 10.22 -12.30 2.63
C PHE A 81 9.34 -13.55 2.56
N ASP A 82 8.02 -13.40 2.42
CA ASP A 82 7.06 -14.51 2.32
C ASP A 82 7.13 -15.45 3.55
N GLY A 83 7.50 -14.90 4.71
CA GLY A 83 7.72 -15.69 5.94
C GLY A 83 8.90 -16.68 5.83
N ARG A 84 9.78 -16.53 4.83
CA ARG A 84 10.95 -17.39 4.64
C ARG A 84 12.15 -16.86 5.38
N ASP A 85 13.13 -17.72 5.56
CA ASP A 85 14.36 -17.37 6.25
C ASP A 85 15.08 -16.22 5.52
N CYS A 86 15.57 -15.24 6.27
CA CYS A 86 16.22 -14.05 5.73
C CYS A 86 17.35 -13.60 6.67
N ASP A 87 18.36 -12.90 6.14
CA ASP A 87 19.37 -12.28 7.01
C ASP A 87 18.68 -11.26 7.93
N PRO A 88 18.76 -11.41 9.26
CA PRO A 88 18.13 -10.48 10.19
C PRO A 88 18.54 -9.01 9.97
N ARG A 89 19.75 -8.77 9.46
CA ARG A 89 20.24 -7.42 9.14
C ARG A 89 19.45 -6.77 8.01
N ASN A 90 19.00 -7.56 7.02
CA ASN A 90 18.17 -7.03 5.94
C ASN A 90 16.78 -6.64 6.45
N LEU A 91 16.22 -7.41 7.39
CA LEU A 91 14.94 -7.11 8.02
C LEU A 91 15.04 -5.82 8.86
N GLU A 92 16.10 -5.68 9.65
CA GLU A 92 16.37 -4.47 10.45
C GLU A 92 16.54 -3.22 9.57
N LEU A 93 17.29 -3.31 8.47
CA LEU A 93 17.45 -2.21 7.51
C LEU A 93 16.12 -1.81 6.87
N LEU A 94 15.30 -2.79 6.49
CA LEU A 94 13.99 -2.55 5.90
C LEU A 94 13.03 -1.89 6.91
N LEU A 95 13.06 -2.34 8.17
CA LEU A 95 12.32 -1.70 9.26
C LEU A 95 12.74 -0.24 9.44
N ALA A 96 14.05 0.03 9.54
CA ALA A 96 14.58 1.38 9.72
C ALA A 96 14.18 2.31 8.56
N TYR A 97 14.27 1.81 7.32
CA TYR A 97 13.80 2.53 6.14
C TYR A 97 12.30 2.83 6.23
N THR A 98 11.49 1.83 6.58
CA THR A 98 10.04 1.96 6.66
C THR A 98 9.63 2.99 7.71
N ARG A 99 10.26 3.00 8.89
CA ARG A 99 10.07 4.03 9.94
C ARG A 99 10.48 5.42 9.49
N LYS A 100 11.54 5.54 8.69
CA LYS A 100 11.95 6.81 8.11
C LYS A 100 10.92 7.35 7.11
N GLN A 101 10.22 6.50 6.37
CA GLN A 101 9.18 6.94 5.45
C GLN A 101 7.90 7.36 6.19
N THR A 102 7.45 6.59 7.18
CA THR A 102 6.26 6.94 7.98
C THR A 102 6.44 8.21 8.79
N SER A 103 7.63 8.43 9.34
CA SER A 103 7.92 9.63 10.14
C SER A 103 7.93 10.90 9.27
N LYS A 104 8.41 10.82 8.02
CA LYS A 104 8.34 11.94 7.06
C LYS A 104 6.91 12.24 6.62
N GLU A 105 6.07 11.23 6.50
CA GLU A 105 4.66 11.36 6.09
C GLU A 105 3.78 12.04 7.15
N ARG A 106 4.27 12.26 8.38
CA ARG A 106 3.54 13.02 9.42
C ARG A 106 3.45 14.53 9.16
N VAL A 107 4.13 15.08 8.15
CA VAL A 107 4.00 16.50 7.81
C VAL A 107 2.66 16.72 7.10
N PRO A 108 1.70 17.45 7.71
CA PRO A 108 0.42 17.69 7.06
C PRO A 108 0.62 18.50 5.79
N TYR A 109 -0.07 18.11 4.71
CA TYR A 109 -0.08 18.89 3.48
C TYR A 109 -0.57 20.31 3.77
N THR A 110 0.19 21.29 3.31
CA THR A 110 -0.21 22.70 3.39
C THR A 110 -1.49 22.92 2.61
N LYS A 111 -2.30 23.88 3.04
CA LYS A 111 -3.62 24.20 2.46
C LYS A 111 -3.58 24.30 0.92
N ALA A 112 -2.50 24.89 0.38
CA ALA A 112 -2.24 25.01 -1.05
C ALA A 112 -2.09 23.67 -1.79
N GLN A 113 -1.48 22.67 -1.16
CA GLN A 113 -1.31 21.34 -1.77
C GLN A 113 -2.61 20.52 -1.74
N LYS A 114 -3.45 20.71 -0.71
CA LYS A 114 -4.79 20.11 -0.65
C LYS A 114 -5.69 20.67 -1.75
N GLU A 115 -5.68 21.99 -1.95
CA GLU A 115 -6.41 22.65 -3.04
C GLU A 115 -5.94 22.17 -4.43
N HIS A 116 -4.63 21.97 -4.60
CA HIS A 116 -4.06 21.47 -5.86
C HIS A 116 -4.47 20.01 -6.18
N VAL A 117 -4.52 19.14 -5.17
CA VAL A 117 -4.99 17.76 -5.33
C VAL A 117 -6.50 17.73 -5.62
N HIS A 118 -7.28 18.55 -4.91
CA HIS A 118 -8.73 18.62 -5.10
C HIS A 118 -9.09 19.16 -6.49
N HIS A 119 -8.34 20.13 -7.02
CA HIS A 119 -8.46 20.58 -8.41
C HIS A 119 -8.15 19.45 -9.40
N ARG A 120 -7.06 18.69 -9.19
CA ARG A 120 -6.69 17.58 -10.09
C ARG A 120 -7.67 16.41 -10.09
N LEU A 121 -8.25 16.09 -8.93
CA LEU A 121 -9.27 15.05 -8.84
C LEU A 121 -10.54 15.46 -9.59
N LYS A 122 -10.98 16.73 -9.48
CA LYS A 122 -12.11 17.25 -10.25
C LYS A 122 -11.89 17.21 -11.76
N THR A 123 -10.66 17.48 -12.22
CA THR A 123 -10.33 17.40 -13.65
C THR A 123 -10.24 15.97 -14.19
N LEU A 124 -10.03 14.97 -13.33
CA LEU A 124 -9.98 13.55 -13.72
C LEU A 124 -11.37 12.88 -13.73
N THR A 125 -12.38 13.47 -13.07
CA THR A 125 -13.74 12.92 -12.97
C THR A 125 -14.74 13.52 -13.95
N LEU A 126 -14.35 14.48 -14.79
CA LEU A 126 -15.23 15.03 -15.82
C LEU A 126 -15.13 14.15 -17.09
N PRO A 127 -16.23 13.51 -17.53
CA PRO A 127 -16.22 12.83 -18.82
C PRO A 127 -16.07 13.87 -19.94
N SER A 128 -15.27 13.52 -20.94
CA SER A 128 -15.13 14.27 -22.19
C SER A 128 -16.44 14.30 -22.98
#